data_AF-A0A1F6D096-F1
#
_entry.id   AF-A0A1F6D096-F1
#
_cell.length_a   1.000
_cell.length_b   1.000
_cell.length_c   1.000
_cell.angle_alpha   90.00
_cell.angle_beta   90.00
_cell.angle_gamma   90.00
#
_symmetry.space_group_name_H-M   'P 1'
#
loop_
_entity.id
_entity.type
_entity.pdbx_description
1 polymer ?
#
loop_
_entity_poly.entity_id
_entity_poly.type
_entity_poly.pdbx_seq_one_letter_code
_entity_poly.pdbx_strand_id
1 'polypeptide(L)'
;MIEYFLKTGLFRNANHAIWFSFSIFFLLFFLLSQWGGWGKFILVLPIVWHASPLLHGLHVVRKNEVNEIYSADCIWFNAFMVGTYGFLMYIL
;
A
#
# COMPACT_ATOMS: atom_id res chain seq x y z
N MET A 1 -14.84 -8.89 3.67
CA MET A 1 -14.92 -7.44 3.98
C MET A 1 -15.05 -6.60 2.71
N ILE A 2 -14.19 -6.78 1.69
CA ILE A 2 -14.29 -6.08 0.40
C ILE A 2 -15.62 -6.33 -0.32
N GLU A 3 -16.17 -7.55 -0.30
CA GLU A 3 -17.49 -7.86 -0.87
C GLU A 3 -18.66 -7.07 -0.24
N TYR A 4 -18.59 -6.76 1.06
CA TYR A 4 -19.62 -5.97 1.73
C TYR A 4 -19.61 -4.51 1.22
N PHE A 5 -18.41 -3.94 1.02
CA PHE A 5 -18.22 -2.61 0.45
C PHE A 5 -18.54 -2.52 -1.05
N LEU A 6 -18.40 -3.62 -1.79
CA LEU A 6 -18.85 -3.68 -3.18
C LEU A 6 -20.38 -3.72 -3.28
N LYS A 7 -21.05 -4.41 -2.36
CA LYS A 7 -22.53 -4.48 -2.32
C LYS A 7 -23.21 -3.17 -1.94
N THR A 8 -22.52 -2.24 -1.28
CA THR A 8 -23.07 -0.93 -0.91
C THR A 8 -22.98 0.11 -2.03
N GLY A 9 -22.38 -0.22 -3.19
CA GLY A 9 -22.26 0.69 -4.34
C GLY A 9 -21.29 1.86 -4.15
N LEU A 10 -20.63 1.95 -2.99
CA LEU A 10 -19.66 3.02 -2.69
C LEU A 10 -18.37 2.88 -3.50
N PHE A 11 -18.03 1.66 -3.93
CA PHE A 11 -16.81 1.38 -4.70
C PHE A 11 -17.13 0.65 -6.00
N ARG A 12 -16.54 1.12 -7.11
CA ARG A 12 -16.75 0.55 -8.46
C ARG A 12 -16.17 -0.85 -8.62
N ASN A 13 -15.10 -1.19 -7.91
CA ASN A 13 -14.45 -2.50 -7.90
C ASN A 13 -13.57 -2.67 -6.64
N ALA A 14 -13.06 -3.88 -6.42
CA ALA A 14 -12.21 -4.22 -5.26
C ALA A 14 -10.95 -3.33 -5.21
N ASN A 15 -10.33 -3.08 -6.35
CA ASN A 15 -9.13 -2.23 -6.44
C ASN A 15 -9.41 -0.80 -5.99
N HIS A 16 -10.57 -0.23 -6.34
CA HIS A 16 -10.97 1.10 -5.92
C HIS A 16 -11.15 1.19 -4.39
N ALA A 17 -11.75 0.16 -3.78
CA ALA A 17 -11.88 0.10 -2.31
C ALA A 17 -10.52 -0.04 -1.61
N ILE A 18 -9.62 -0.84 -2.19
CA ILE A 18 -8.26 -1.03 -1.69
C ILE A 18 -7.45 0.28 -1.78
N TRP A 19 -7.45 0.94 -2.94
CA TRP A 19 -6.74 2.20 -3.16
C TRP A 19 -7.26 3.32 -2.26
N PHE A 20 -8.58 3.41 -2.09
CA PHE A 20 -9.17 4.37 -1.16
C PHE A 20 -8.73 4.12 0.29
N SER A 21 -8.77 2.86 0.73
CA SER A 21 -8.32 2.48 2.08
C SER A 21 -6.85 2.85 2.29
N PHE A 22 -5.97 2.54 1.33
CA PHE A 22 -4.57 2.91 1.40
C PHE A 22 -4.33 4.42 1.39
N SER A 23 -5.18 5.20 0.73
CA SER A 23 -5.10 6.66 0.76
C SER A 23 -5.43 7.22 2.15
N ILE A 24 -6.40 6.63 2.86
CA ILE A 24 -6.69 6.98 4.26
C ILE A 24 -5.51 6.62 5.15
N PHE A 25 -4.96 5.41 5.01
CA PHE A 25 -3.79 4.99 5.80
C PHE A 25 -2.59 5.90 5.55
N PHE A 26 -2.35 6.29 4.30
CA PHE A 26 -1.30 7.24 3.95
C PHE A 26 -1.45 8.57 4.69
N LEU A 27 -2.66 9.15 4.66
CA LEU A 27 -2.93 10.39 5.38
C LEU A 27 -2.68 10.24 6.89
N LEU A 28 -3.12 9.13 7.48
CA LEU A 28 -2.95 8.85 8.90
C LEU A 28 -1.47 8.72 9.29
N PHE A 29 -0.68 7.95 8.53
CA PHE A 29 0.76 7.80 8.76
C PHE A 29 1.51 9.11 8.54
N PHE A 30 1.10 9.90 7.54
CA PHE A 30 1.64 11.24 7.32
C PHE A 30 1.39 12.15 8.53
N LEU A 31 0.15 12.23 9.03
CA LEU A 31 -0.17 13.07 10.20
C LEU A 31 0.59 12.61 11.45
N LEU A 32 0.67 11.31 11.71
CA LEU A 32 1.43 10.76 12.83
C LEU A 32 2.93 11.07 12.71
N SER A 33 3.47 11.09 11.49
CA SER A 33 4.88 11.42 11.26
C SER A 33 5.26 12.84 11.65
N GLN A 34 4.28 13.76 11.74
CA GLN A 34 4.49 15.13 12.20
C GLN A 34 4.59 15.25 13.73
N TRP A 35 4.34 14.16 14.47
CA TRP A 35 4.31 14.18 15.92
C TRP A 35 5.70 13.98 16.53
N GLY A 36 6.47 15.06 16.66
CA GLY A 36 7.73 15.11 17.40
C GLY A 36 8.94 14.46 16.70
N GLY A 37 10.10 14.46 17.38
CA GLY A 37 11.40 14.18 16.75
C GLY A 37 11.62 12.76 16.18
N TRP A 38 10.78 11.80 16.56
CA TRP A 38 10.85 10.41 16.07
C TRP A 38 9.66 10.03 15.17
N GLY A 39 8.78 10.98 14.85
CA GLY A 39 7.55 10.74 14.08
C GLY A 39 7.82 10.06 12.73
N LYS A 40 8.90 10.44 12.04
CA LYS A 40 9.28 9.85 10.74
C LYS A 40 9.52 8.35 10.75
N PHE A 41 9.94 7.76 11.87
CA PHE A 41 10.16 6.32 11.97
C PHE A 41 8.86 5.52 11.91
N ILE A 42 7.71 6.16 12.17
CA ILE A 42 6.42 5.50 11.99
C ILE A 42 6.17 5.09 10.54
N LEU A 43 6.81 5.78 9.59
CA LEU A 43 6.73 5.49 8.15
C LEU A 43 7.46 4.19 7.77
N VAL A 44 8.29 3.62 8.66
CA VAL A 44 8.89 2.30 8.44
C VAL A 44 7.82 1.20 8.39
N LEU A 45 6.78 1.31 9.23
CA LEU A 45 5.69 0.34 9.27
C LEU A 45 4.98 0.16 7.93
N PRO A 46 4.45 1.23 7.29
CA PRO A 46 3.83 1.08 5.98
C PRO A 46 4.84 0.68 4.89
N ILE A 47 6.12 1.08 4.97
CA ILE A 47 7.16 0.60 4.04
C ILE A 47 7.28 -0.92 4.10
N VAL A 48 7.40 -1.50 5.30
CA VAL A 48 7.49 -2.97 5.48
C VAL A 48 6.22 -3.65 5.01
N TRP A 49 5.05 -3.07 5.32
CA TRP A 49 3.76 -3.60 4.91
C TRP A 49 3.63 -3.69 3.38
N HIS A 50 4.10 -2.70 2.64
CA HIS A 50 4.04 -2.68 1.18
C HIS A 50 5.21 -3.43 0.52
N ALA A 51 6.37 -3.53 1.17
CA ALA A 51 7.51 -4.28 0.65
C ALA A 51 7.25 -5.79 0.61
N SER A 52 6.54 -6.34 1.60
CA SER A 52 6.18 -7.78 1.63
C SER A 52 5.42 -8.26 0.38
N PRO A 53 4.24 -7.69 0.03
CA PRO A 53 3.51 -8.08 -1.18
C PRO A 53 4.25 -7.71 -2.46
N LEU A 54 5.08 -6.65 -2.45
CA LEU A 54 5.95 -6.32 -3.59
C LEU A 54 6.95 -7.44 -3.86
N LEU A 55 7.70 -7.88 -2.85
CA LEU A 55 8.69 -8.96 -2.97
C LEU A 55 8.02 -10.29 -3.33
N HIS A 56 6.87 -10.59 -2.72
CA HIS A 56 6.12 -11.80 -3.03
C HIS A 56 5.57 -11.76 -4.47
N GLY A 57 5.04 -10.63 -4.92
CA GLY A 57 4.55 -10.45 -6.28
C GLY A 57 5.66 -10.60 -7.32
N LEU A 58 6.84 -10.02 -7.06
CA LEU A 58 8.01 -10.20 -7.92
C LEU A 58 8.46 -11.66 -8.01
N HIS A 59 8.39 -12.41 -6.90
CA HIS A 59 8.72 -13.83 -6.86
C HIS A 59 7.73 -14.69 -7.68
N VAL A 60 6.43 -14.42 -7.55
CA VAL A 60 5.35 -15.07 -8.31
C VAL A 60 5.50 -14.80 -9.81
N VAL A 61 5.76 -13.54 -10.20
CA VAL A 61 6.02 -13.17 -11.61
C VAL A 61 7.26 -13.88 -12.14
N ARG A 62 8.35 -13.94 -11.36
CA ARG A 62 9.57 -14.66 -11.76
C ARG A 62 9.34 -16.15 -11.99
N LYS A 63 8.37 -16.76 -11.29
CA LYS A 63 7.96 -18.15 -11.45
C LYS A 63 6.92 -18.39 -12.56
N ASN A 64 6.46 -17.33 -13.25
CA ASN A 64 5.37 -17.38 -14.23
C ASN A 64 4.07 -17.99 -13.66
N GLU A 65 3.84 -17.87 -12.36
CA GLU A 65 2.60 -18.31 -11.74
C GLU A 65 1.53 -17.23 -11.95
N VAL A 66 0.44 -17.59 -12.64
CA VAL A 66 -0.69 -16.67 -12.85
C VAL A 66 -1.49 -16.62 -11.55
N ASN A 67 -1.42 -15.48 -10.86
CA ASN A 67 -2.08 -15.29 -9.57
C ASN A 67 -2.84 -13.97 -9.57
N GLU A 68 -4.17 -14.02 -9.48
CA GLU A 68 -5.04 -12.84 -9.55
C GLU A 68 -4.75 -11.83 -8.42
N ILE A 69 -4.22 -12.29 -7.29
CA ILE A 69 -3.89 -11.47 -6.12
C ILE A 69 -2.60 -10.67 -6.34
N TYR A 70 -1.66 -11.19 -7.12
CA TYR A 70 -0.35 -10.59 -7.41
C TYR A 70 -0.27 -10.10 -8.85
N SER A 71 -1.30 -9.35 -9.27
CA SER A 71 -1.33 -8.70 -10.58
C SER A 71 -0.22 -7.64 -10.72
N ALA A 72 0.10 -7.28 -11.96
CA ALA A 72 1.04 -6.19 -12.25
C ALA A 72 0.64 -4.88 -11.56
N ASP A 73 -0.65 -4.56 -11.52
CA ASP A 73 -1.17 -3.37 -10.84
C ASP A 73 -0.89 -3.38 -9.33
N CYS A 74 -0.99 -4.56 -8.70
CA CYS A 74 -0.66 -4.73 -7.27
C CYS A 74 0.84 -4.48 -7.02
N ILE A 75 1.71 -5.00 -7.90
CA ILE A 75 3.16 -4.80 -7.80
C ILE A 75 3.51 -3.32 -7.97
N TRP A 76 3.00 -2.67 -9.02
CA TRP A 76 3.24 -1.24 -9.27
C TRP A 76 2.71 -0.37 -8.15
N PHE A 77 1.51 -0.66 -7.64
CA PHE A 77 0.93 0.09 -6.53
C PHE A 77 1.79 -0.02 -5.26
N ASN A 78 2.19 -1.24 -4.86
CA ASN A 78 3.02 -1.42 -3.68
C ASN A 78 4.42 -0.79 -3.86
N ALA A 79 5.01 -0.89 -5.06
CA ALA A 79 6.27 -0.22 -5.38
C ALA A 79 6.17 1.30 -5.26
N PHE A 80 5.09 1.88 -5.79
CA PHE A 80 4.80 3.31 -5.65
C PHE A 80 4.71 3.70 -4.17
N MET A 81 3.89 3.00 -3.38
CA MET A 81 3.72 3.31 -1.96
C MET A 81 5.03 3.21 -1.16
N VAL A 82 5.84 2.17 -1.39
CA VAL A 82 7.18 2.05 -0.77
C VAL A 82 8.05 3.27 -1.11
N GLY A 83 8.06 3.68 -2.38
CA GLY A 83 8.78 4.87 -2.83
C GLY A 83 8.28 6.15 -2.14
N THR A 84 6.96 6.34 -2.07
CA THR A 84 6.37 7.56 -1.49
C THR A 84 6.66 7.66 0.02
N TYR A 85 6.49 6.58 0.77
CA TYR A 85 6.81 6.58 2.21
C TYR A 85 8.31 6.72 2.47
N GLY A 86 9.16 6.07 1.66
CA GLY A 86 10.61 6.23 1.77
C GLY A 86 11.07 7.67 1.49
N PHE A 87 10.47 8.30 0.48
CA PHE A 87 10.72 9.71 0.16
C PHE A 87 10.26 10.65 1.28
N LEU A 88 9.07 10.43 1.84
CA LEU A 88 8.58 11.20 2.99
C LEU A 88 9.49 11.04 4.21
N MET A 89 9.96 9.82 4.48
CA MET A 89 10.89 9.56 5.59
C MET A 89 12.25 10.22 5.39
N TYR A 90 12.69 10.40 4.14
CA TYR A 90 13.95 11.10 3.82
C TYR A 90 13.85 12.62 4.02
N ILE A 91 12.69 13.21 3.70
CA ILE A 91 12.47 14.66 3.79
C ILE A 91 12.15 15.14 5.21
N LEU A 92 11.44 14.32 6.00
CA LEU A 92 11.13 14.58 7.41
C LEU A 92 12.30 14.22 8.34
#